data_AF-A0A9D6FVL9-F1
#
_entry.id   AF-A0A9D6FVL9-F1
#
_cell.length_a   1.000
_cell.length_b   1.000
_cell.length_c   1.000
_cell.angle_alpha   90.00
_cell.angle_beta   90.00
_cell.angle_gamma   90.00
#
_symmetry.space_group_name_H-M   'P 1'
#
loop_
_entity.id
_entity.type
_entity.pdbx_description
1 polymer ?
#
loop_
_entity_poly.entity_id
_entity_poly.type
_entity_poly.pdbx_seq_one_letter_code
_entity_poly.pdbx_strand_id
1 'polypeptide(L)'
;MNRAGKELLVRTAVEVPGKRPALWRKTPFDDLDELRKFRHFFRTRYAIDLDRAKLLAVADRALSAMPVVEEDVRASVEPAKGR
;
A
#
# COMPACT_ATOMS: atom_id res chain seq x y z
N MET A 1 2.02 14.06 -10.07
CA MET A 1 1.79 12.61 -9.92
C MET A 1 3.14 11.91 -9.91
N ASN A 2 3.66 11.46 -8.76
CA ASN A 2 4.88 10.64 -8.75
C ASN A 2 4.55 9.26 -9.35
N ARG A 3 4.90 9.05 -10.63
CA ARG A 3 4.70 7.80 -11.40
C ARG A 3 5.26 6.58 -10.66
N ALA A 4 6.41 6.72 -10.01
CA ALA A 4 7.15 5.60 -9.42
C ALA A 4 6.37 4.89 -8.29
N GLY A 5 5.62 5.63 -7.47
CA GLY A 5 4.87 5.03 -6.36
C GLY A 5 3.70 4.18 -6.83
N LYS A 6 2.95 4.66 -7.83
CA LYS A 6 1.81 3.91 -8.39
C LYS A 6 2.30 2.69 -9.17
N GLU A 7 3.35 2.87 -9.95
CA GLU A 7 3.91 1.79 -10.77
C GLU A 7 4.53 0.68 -9.91
N LEU A 8 5.20 1.03 -8.81
CA LEU A 8 5.66 0.04 -7.84
C LEU A 8 4.49 -0.76 -7.23
N LEU A 9 3.39 -0.09 -6.88
CA LEU A 9 2.21 -0.74 -6.32
C LEU A 9 1.59 -1.74 -7.30
N VAL A 10 1.45 -1.36 -8.58
CA VAL A 10 0.97 -2.26 -9.65
C VAL A 10 1.92 -3.45 -9.82
N ARG A 11 3.23 -3.20 -9.92
CA ARG A 11 4.23 -4.26 -10.14
C ARG A 11 4.33 -5.23 -8.98
N THR A 12 3.99 -4.81 -7.76
CA THR A 12 4.02 -5.67 -6.57
C THR A 12 2.75 -6.50 -6.43
N ALA A 13 1.62 -6.06 -7.00
CA ALA A 13 0.38 -6.85 -7.08
C ALA A 13 0.49 -8.06 -8.03
N VAL A 14 1.44 -8.05 -8.97
CA VAL A 14 1.57 -9.10 -9.98
C VAL A 14 2.54 -10.19 -9.51
N GLU A 15 2.08 -11.44 -9.60
CA GLU A 15 2.91 -12.62 -9.44
C GLU A 15 3.89 -12.78 -10.61
N VAL A 16 5.13 -13.19 -10.28
CA VAL A 16 6.13 -13.59 -11.26
C VAL A 16 6.39 -15.09 -11.06
N PRO A 17 5.79 -15.97 -11.91
CA PRO A 17 5.88 -17.41 -11.74
C PRO A 17 7.31 -17.90 -11.56
N GLY A 18 7.53 -18.75 -10.55
CA GLY A 18 8.84 -19.34 -10.25
C GLY A 18 9.87 -18.38 -9.63
N LYS A 19 9.56 -17.09 -9.50
CA LYS A 19 10.45 -16.07 -8.92
C LYS A 19 9.90 -15.40 -7.66
N ARG A 20 8.67 -14.90 -7.71
CA ARG A 20 8.07 -14.13 -6.59
C ARG A 20 6.54 -14.20 -6.63
N PRO A 21 5.86 -14.57 -5.53
CA PRO A 21 4.41 -14.46 -5.44
C PRO A 21 3.95 -12.99 -5.56
N ALA A 22 2.68 -12.78 -5.87
CA ALA A 22 2.04 -11.47 -5.71
C ALA A 22 2.15 -11.02 -4.24
N LEU A 23 2.54 -9.76 -4.03
CA LEU A 23 2.70 -9.20 -2.68
C LEU A 23 1.35 -8.92 -2.02
N TRP A 24 0.39 -8.38 -2.78
CA TRP A 24 -0.93 -8.01 -2.29
C TRP A 24 -1.94 -9.08 -2.70
N ARG A 25 -2.17 -10.06 -1.83
CA ARG A 25 -3.14 -11.14 -2.07
C ARG A 25 -4.45 -10.89 -1.35
N LYS A 26 -4.36 -10.36 -0.13
CA LYS A 26 -5.51 -10.11 0.74
C LYS A 26 -5.85 -8.64 0.82
N THR A 27 -4.85 -7.77 0.75
CA THR A 27 -5.04 -6.34 0.87
C THR A 27 -5.69 -5.79 -0.40
N PRO A 28 -6.82 -5.06 -0.30
CA PRO A 28 -7.42 -4.40 -1.45
C PRO A 28 -6.46 -3.37 -2.08
N PHE A 29 -6.30 -3.44 -3.40
CA PHE A 29 -5.43 -2.51 -4.12
C PHE A 29 -5.86 -1.04 -3.96
N ASP A 30 -7.16 -0.78 -3.88
CA ASP A 30 -7.70 0.56 -3.75
C ASP A 30 -7.35 1.20 -2.40
N ASP A 31 -7.31 0.42 -1.32
CA ASP A 31 -6.87 0.90 -0.01
C ASP A 31 -5.40 1.31 -0.05
N LEU A 32 -4.56 0.48 -0.68
CA LEU A 32 -3.13 0.79 -0.87
C LEU A 32 -2.92 2.03 -1.76
N ASP A 33 -3.70 2.18 -2.83
CA ASP A 33 -3.59 3.33 -3.72
C ASP A 33 -4.07 4.62 -3.03
N GLU A 34 -5.10 4.55 -2.19
CA GLU A 34 -5.61 5.67 -1.42
C GLU A 34 -4.62 6.13 -0.35
N LEU A 35 -4.04 5.20 0.42
CA LEU A 35 -2.98 5.51 1.39
C LEU A 35 -1.74 6.11 0.69
N ARG A 36 -1.38 5.60 -0.49
CA ARG A 36 -0.31 6.16 -1.32
C ARG A 36 -0.62 7.58 -1.79
N LYS A 37 -1.85 7.84 -2.26
CA LYS A 37 -2.31 9.18 -2.66
C LYS A 37 -2.25 10.14 -1.49
N PHE A 38 -2.74 9.74 -0.32
CA PHE A 38 -2.69 10.53 0.91
C PHE A 38 -1.25 10.90 1.29
N ARG A 39 -0.34 9.90 1.37
CA ARG A 39 1.08 10.15 1.65
C ARG A 39 1.70 11.12 0.64
N HIS A 40 1.38 10.96 -0.65
CA HIS A 40 1.89 11.86 -1.68
C HIS A 40 1.37 13.29 -1.48
N PHE A 41 0.06 13.44 -1.25
CA PHE A 41 -0.59 14.71 -1.01
C PHE A 41 0.04 15.43 0.18
N PHE A 42 0.14 14.77 1.33
CA PHE A 42 0.71 15.32 2.56
C PHE A 42 2.18 15.74 2.39
N ARG A 43 3.00 14.94 1.68
CA ARG A 43 4.41 15.26 1.42
C ARG A 43 4.62 16.46 0.50
N THR A 44 3.61 16.85 -0.29
CA THR A 44 3.75 17.90 -1.32
C THR A 44 3.16 19.24 -0.92
N ARG A 45 2.33 19.32 0.12
CA ARG A 45 1.60 20.54 0.46
C ARG A 45 1.68 20.82 1.96
N TYR A 46 2.84 21.31 2.42
CA TYR A 46 3.09 21.65 3.82
C TYR A 46 2.26 22.83 4.38
N ALA A 47 1.38 23.45 3.59
CA ALA A 47 0.63 24.66 3.95
C ALA A 47 -0.86 24.57 3.56
N ILE A 48 -1.56 23.55 4.05
CA ILE A 48 -3.01 23.39 3.86
C ILE A 48 -3.71 23.15 5.19
N ASP A 49 -4.89 23.75 5.29
CA ASP A 49 -5.86 23.37 6.33
C ASP A 49 -6.24 21.91 6.15
N LEU A 50 -6.02 21.17 7.23
CA LEU A 50 -6.33 19.76 7.30
C LEU A 50 -7.83 19.58 7.49
N ASP A 51 -8.47 18.95 6.50
CA ASP A 51 -9.85 18.50 6.64
C ASP A 51 -9.90 17.29 7.59
N ARG A 52 -10.40 17.52 8.80
CA ARG A 52 -10.50 16.50 9.85
C ARG A 52 -11.29 15.27 9.41
N ALA A 53 -12.38 15.44 8.66
CA ALA A 53 -13.21 14.31 8.23
C ALA A 53 -12.45 13.42 7.23
N LYS A 54 -11.73 14.03 6.29
CA LYS A 54 -10.87 13.30 5.35
C LYS A 54 -9.72 12.59 6.05
N LEU A 55 -9.10 13.24 7.05
CA LEU A 55 -8.03 12.62 7.83
C LEU A 55 -8.50 11.38 8.58
N LEU A 56 -9.65 11.47 9.25
CA LEU A 56 -10.22 10.33 9.98
C LEU A 56 -10.54 9.18 9.03
N ALA A 57 -11.17 9.45 7.89
CA ALA A 57 -11.46 8.40 6.91
C ALA A 57 -10.20 7.68 6.40
N VAL A 58 -9.10 8.40 6.19
CA VAL A 58 -7.82 7.79 5.79
C VAL A 58 -7.18 7.03 6.95
N ALA A 59 -7.27 7.55 8.18
CA ALA A 59 -6.75 6.89 9.37
C ALA A 59 -7.49 5.56 9.63
N ASP A 60 -8.82 5.55 9.53
CA ASP A 60 -9.64 4.35 9.70
C ASP A 60 -9.29 3.28 8.66
N ARG A 61 -9.08 3.69 7.39
CA ARG A 61 -8.58 2.80 6.34
C ARG A 61 -7.20 2.24 6.67
N ALA A 62 -6.27 3.08 7.13
CA ALA A 62 -4.92 2.65 7.47
C ALA A 62 -4.94 1.61 8.62
N LEU A 63 -5.70 1.89 9.68
CA LEU A 63 -5.84 1.01 10.84
C LEU A 63 -6.48 -0.33 10.46
N SER A 64 -7.49 -0.30 9.58
CA SER A 64 -8.18 -1.50 9.13
C SER A 64 -7.31 -2.34 8.17
N ALA A 65 -6.53 -1.70 7.31
CA ALA A 65 -5.70 -2.38 6.32
C ALA A 65 -4.38 -2.93 6.90
N MET A 66 -3.82 -2.31 7.96
CA MET A 66 -2.48 -2.63 8.45
C MET A 66 -2.28 -4.12 8.79
N PRO A 67 -3.19 -4.80 9.52
CA PRO A 67 -3.00 -6.22 9.85
C PRO A 67 -2.92 -7.10 8.59
N VAL A 68 -3.73 -6.78 7.57
CA VAL A 68 -3.78 -7.52 6.31
C VAL A 68 -2.53 -7.26 5.48
N VAL A 69 -2.05 -6.01 5.45
CA VAL A 69 -0.80 -5.62 4.79
C VAL A 69 0.39 -6.35 5.41
N GLU A 70 0.47 -6.39 6.74
CA GLU A 70 1.55 -7.09 7.44
C GLU A 70 1.56 -8.58 7.15
N GLU A 71 0.37 -9.19 7.07
CA GLU A 71 0.22 -10.60 6.70
C GLU A 71 0.68 -10.86 5.26
N ASP A 72 0.21 -10.06 4.31
CA ASP A 72 0.60 -10.13 2.89
C ASP A 72 2.13 -9.98 2.72
N VAL A 73 2.73 -9.02 3.42
CA VAL A 73 4.19 -8.81 3.41
C VAL A 73 4.92 -10.03 3.99
N ARG A 74 4.48 -10.55 5.14
CA ARG A 74 5.09 -11.73 5.77
C ARG A 74 5.01 -12.95 4.86
N ALA A 75 3.82 -13.23 4.32
CA ALA A 75 3.56 -14.35 3.43
C ALA A 75 4.38 -14.28 2.13
N SER A 76 4.71 -13.07 1.66
CA SER A 76 5.56 -12.90 0.47
C SER A 76 7.05 -13.22 0.71
N VAL A 77 7.53 -13.09 1.96
CA VAL A 77 8.95 -13.27 2.32
C VAL A 77 9.26 -14.72 2.69
N GLU A 78 8.32 -15.45 3.29
CA GLU A 78 8.50 -16.85 3.67
C GLU A 78 8.91 -17.80 2.53
N PRO A 79 8.29 -17.78 1.33
CA PRO A 79 8.73 -18.63 0.22
C PRO A 79 10.11 -18.26 -0.35
N ALA A 80 10.65 -17.07 -0.01
CA ALA A 80 11.97 -16.63 -0.46
C ALA A 80 13.12 -17.11 0.44
N LYS A 81 12.85 -17.69 1.61
CA LYS A 81 13.86 -18.18 2.57
C LYS A 81 14.29 -19.64 2.36
N GLY A 82 13.72 -20.33 1.36
CA GLY A 82 13.92 -21.77 1.12
C GLY A 82 14.74 -22.14 -0.11
N ARG A 83 15.64 -21.26 -0.59
CA ARG A 83 16.61 -21.59 -1.66
C ARG A 83 18.02 -21.23 -1.25
#